data_AF-A0A432RZE6-F1
#
_entry.id   AF-A0A432RZE6-F1
#
_cell.length_a   1.000
_cell.length_b   1.000
_cell.length_c   1.000
_cell.angle_alpha   90.00
_cell.angle_beta   90.00
_cell.angle_gamma   90.00
#
_symmetry.space_group_name_H-M   'P 1'
#
loop_
_entity.id
_entity.type
_entity.pdbx_description
1 polymer ?
#
loop_
_entity_poly.entity_id
_entity_poly.type
_entity_poly.pdbx_seq_one_letter_code
_entity_poly.pdbx_strand_id
1 'polypeptide(L)'
;MEYGSWVWILSYMLHMVSNGIFLGMLMMLTFGDEELLKERKVKKYLKWGGVFLFLTGGTGILLLSILSMSGMDDLTNNPRGKSVLVMMIGYIIVLFIYSLALIYKGGEERLYKKMFGIIFFTYLIVYLIRGYLIAHL
;
A
#
# COMPACT_ATOMS: atom_id res chain seq x y z
N MET A 1 23.11 15.26 -15.51
CA MET A 1 22.49 14.35 -14.51
C MET A 1 21.11 14.89 -14.13
N GLU A 2 20.14 14.90 -15.04
CA GLU A 2 18.86 15.62 -14.83
C GLU A 2 17.62 14.73 -15.00
N TYR A 3 17.61 13.81 -15.97
CA TYR A 3 16.46 12.93 -16.22
C TYR A 3 16.16 11.98 -15.04
N GLY A 4 17.17 11.42 -14.39
CA GLY A 4 17.00 10.52 -13.25
C GLY A 4 16.39 11.21 -12.01
N SER A 5 16.70 12.49 -11.81
CA SER A 5 16.16 13.28 -10.69
C SER A 5 14.66 13.57 -10.89
N TRP A 6 14.26 13.98 -12.10
CA TRP A 6 12.86 14.29 -12.38
C TRP A 6 11.95 13.04 -12.34
N VAL A 7 12.40 11.91 -12.92
CA VAL A 7 11.67 10.63 -12.87
C VAL A 7 11.48 10.16 -11.44
N TRP A 8 12.50 10.33 -10.59
CA TRP A 8 12.42 9.99 -9.17
C TRP A 8 11.41 10.88 -8.42
N ILE A 9 11.46 12.20 -8.62
CA ILE A 9 10.52 13.14 -7.99
C ILE A 9 9.09 12.84 -8.42
N LEU A 10 8.85 12.64 -9.72
CA LEU A 10 7.52 12.32 -10.23
C LEU A 10 7.00 10.99 -9.67
N SER A 11 7.84 9.96 -9.66
CA SER A 11 7.50 8.64 -9.09
C SER A 11 7.18 8.76 -7.60
N TYR A 12 7.94 9.57 -6.86
CA TYR A 12 7.70 9.85 -5.44
C TYR A 12 6.38 10.57 -5.22
N MET A 13 6.08 11.62 -5.99
CA MET A 13 4.81 12.35 -5.89
C MET A 13 3.62 11.44 -6.20
N LEU A 14 3.70 10.66 -7.28
CA LEU A 14 2.66 9.70 -7.66
C LEU A 14 2.48 8.63 -6.57
N HIS A 15 3.58 8.13 -6.01
CA HIS A 15 3.54 7.18 -4.91
C HIS A 15 2.80 7.78 -3.71
N MET A 16 3.20 8.95 -3.24
CA MET A 16 2.61 9.60 -2.07
C MET A 16 1.12 9.90 -2.24
N VAL A 17 0.72 10.42 -3.40
CA VAL A 17 -0.68 10.75 -3.69
C VAL A 17 -1.53 9.48 -3.81
N SER A 18 -1.11 8.52 -4.64
CA SER A 18 -1.87 7.27 -4.82
C SER A 18 -2.02 6.50 -3.52
N ASN A 19 -0.95 6.47 -2.73
CA ASN A 19 -0.92 5.84 -1.43
C ASN A 19 -1.85 6.52 -0.41
N GLY A 20 -1.82 7.87 -0.35
CA GLY A 20 -2.71 8.64 0.52
C GLY A 20 -4.19 8.44 0.17
N ILE A 21 -4.52 8.43 -1.13
CA ILE A 21 -5.88 8.15 -1.59
C ILE A 21 -6.29 6.72 -1.21
N PHE A 22 -5.42 5.74 -1.44
CA PHE A 22 -5.70 4.34 -1.11
C PHE A 22 -5.94 4.16 0.40
N LEU A 23 -5.08 4.75 1.24
CA LEU A 23 -5.23 4.72 2.70
C LEU A 23 -6.54 5.39 3.15
N GLY A 24 -6.88 6.55 2.59
CA GLY A 24 -8.13 7.25 2.88
C GLY A 24 -9.36 6.42 2.51
N MET A 25 -9.33 5.75 1.35
CA MET A 25 -10.39 4.82 0.94
C MET A 25 -10.52 3.65 1.91
N LEU A 26 -9.41 3.02 2.31
CA LEU A 26 -9.41 1.93 3.28
C LEU A 26 -9.95 2.36 4.64
N MET A 27 -9.58 3.55 5.12
CA MET A 27 -10.10 4.12 6.36
C MET A 27 -11.62 4.29 6.28
N MET A 28 -12.13 4.87 5.19
CA MET A 28 -13.58 5.02 4.97
C MET A 28 -14.31 3.67 4.94
N LEU A 29 -13.76 2.66 4.26
CA LEU A 29 -14.40 1.34 4.16
C LEU A 29 -14.31 0.52 5.46
N THR A 30 -13.29 0.80 6.29
CA THR A 30 -13.07 0.12 7.56
C THR A 30 -13.96 0.69 8.66
N PHE A 31 -14.03 2.02 8.78
CA PHE A 31 -14.74 2.69 9.87
C PHE A 31 -16.10 3.27 9.48
N GLY A 32 -16.39 3.38 8.18
CA GLY A 32 -17.66 3.90 7.69
C GLY A 32 -18.84 2.94 7.90
N ASP A 33 -20.01 3.45 7.54
CA ASP A 33 -21.28 2.74 7.59
C ASP A 33 -21.26 1.51 6.64
N GLU A 34 -21.94 0.44 7.05
CA GLU A 34 -22.13 -0.78 6.24
C GLU A 34 -22.84 -0.47 4.91
N GLU A 35 -23.60 0.61 4.83
CA GLU A 35 -24.22 1.06 3.58
C GLU A 35 -23.21 1.34 2.45
N LEU A 36 -21.95 1.67 2.77
CA LEU A 36 -20.86 1.83 1.79
C LEU A 36 -20.37 0.49 1.22
N LEU A 37 -20.61 -0.60 1.94
CA LEU A 37 -20.19 -1.96 1.61
C LEU A 37 -21.23 -2.74 0.80
N LYS A 38 -22.40 -2.14 0.55
CA LYS A 38 -23.39 -2.67 -0.40
C LYS A 38 -22.75 -2.96 -1.75
N GLU A 39 -23.10 -4.11 -2.33
CA GLU A 39 -22.40 -4.74 -3.46
C GLU A 39 -22.06 -3.79 -4.62
N ARG A 40 -23.00 -2.91 -5.00
CA ARG A 40 -22.77 -1.94 -6.10
C ARG A 40 -21.74 -0.85 -5.76
N LYS A 41 -21.76 -0.36 -4.51
CA LYS A 41 -20.83 0.66 -4.03
C LYS A 41 -19.46 0.05 -3.79
N VAL A 42 -19.37 -1.08 -3.09
CA VAL A 42 -18.09 -1.75 -2.80
C VAL A 42 -17.32 -2.14 -4.06
N LYS A 43 -18.01 -2.62 -5.12
CA LYS A 43 -17.36 -2.92 -6.41
C LYS A 43 -16.72 -1.69 -7.05
N LYS A 44 -17.35 -0.51 -6.93
CA LYS A 44 -16.77 0.76 -7.41
C LYS A 44 -15.52 1.11 -6.60
N TYR A 45 -15.58 1.01 -5.28
CA TYR A 45 -14.42 1.24 -4.40
C TYR A 45 -13.28 0.24 -4.67
N LEU A 46 -13.59 -1.04 -4.89
CA LEU A 46 -12.61 -2.07 -5.23
C LEU A 46 -11.95 -1.81 -6.59
N LYS A 47 -12.69 -1.30 -7.57
CA LYS A 47 -12.10 -0.93 -8.86
C LYS A 47 -11.10 0.22 -8.71
N TRP A 48 -11.52 1.32 -8.07
CA TRP A 48 -10.66 2.48 -7.87
C TRP A 48 -9.49 2.19 -6.94
N GLY A 49 -9.73 1.48 -5.85
CA GLY A 49 -8.69 1.06 -4.92
C GLY A 49 -7.65 0.18 -5.60
N GLY A 50 -8.04 -0.65 -6.57
CA GLY A 50 -7.12 -1.49 -7.33
C GLY A 50 -6.18 -0.66 -8.19
N VAL A 51 -6.70 0.41 -8.82
CA VAL A 51 -5.89 1.36 -9.59
C VAL A 51 -4.86 2.05 -8.68
N PHE A 52 -5.29 2.60 -7.54
CA PHE A 52 -4.38 3.29 -6.62
C PHE A 52 -3.38 2.34 -5.97
N LEU A 53 -3.79 1.11 -5.63
CA LEU A 53 -2.90 0.08 -5.10
C LEU A 53 -1.83 -0.29 -6.12
N PHE A 54 -2.21 -0.48 -7.39
CA PHE A 54 -1.27 -0.77 -8.48
C PHE A 54 -0.30 0.39 -8.72
N LEU A 55 -0.81 1.63 -8.73
CA LEU A 55 0.04 2.83 -8.85
C LEU A 55 1.02 2.94 -7.68
N THR A 56 0.56 2.72 -6.45
CA THR A 56 1.40 2.74 -5.24
C THR A 56 2.48 1.68 -5.30
N GLY A 57 2.12 0.44 -5.66
CA GLY A 57 3.06 -0.66 -5.80
C GLY A 57 4.07 -0.44 -6.92
N GLY A 58 3.62 -0.04 -8.10
CA GLY A 58 4.48 0.18 -9.26
C GLY A 58 5.47 1.32 -9.03
N THR A 59 4.99 2.46 -8.51
CA THR A 59 5.87 3.59 -8.14
C THR A 59 6.78 3.24 -6.98
N GLY A 60 6.31 2.45 -6.01
CA GLY A 60 7.12 1.96 -4.89
C GLY A 60 8.27 1.09 -5.37
N ILE A 61 8.00 0.11 -6.25
CA ILE A 61 9.03 -0.74 -6.86
C ILE A 61 10.04 0.11 -7.65
N LEU A 62 9.58 1.08 -8.46
CA LEU A 62 10.47 1.98 -9.20
C LEU A 62 11.40 2.77 -8.27
N LEU A 63 10.86 3.36 -7.20
CA LEU A 63 11.65 4.09 -6.20
C LEU A 63 12.65 3.18 -5.48
N LEU A 64 12.24 1.96 -5.14
CA LEU A 64 13.10 0.96 -4.51
C LEU A 64 14.23 0.51 -5.42
N SER A 65 13.95 0.26 -6.70
CA SER A 65 14.95 -0.15 -7.69
C SER A 65 16.04 0.92 -7.91
N ILE A 66 15.68 2.20 -7.82
CA ILE A 66 16.63 3.31 -7.90
C ILE A 66 17.48 3.38 -6.62
N LEU A 67 16.89 3.13 -5.45
CA LEU A 67 17.59 3.13 -4.16
C LEU A 67 18.48 1.90 -3.96
N SER A 68 18.15 0.75 -4.57
CA SER A 68 18.93 -0.49 -4.46
C SER A 68 20.14 -0.57 -5.39
N MET A 69 20.41 0.46 -6.19
CA MET A 69 21.58 0.49 -7.08
C MET A 69 22.93 0.47 -6.32
N SER A 70 22.93 0.72 -5.01
CA SER A 70 24.11 0.69 -4.15
C SER A 70 24.47 -0.70 -3.56
N GLY A 71 23.69 -1.76 -3.82
CA GLY A 71 24.04 -3.15 -3.48
C GLY A 71 23.08 -3.85 -2.49
N MET A 72 23.06 -5.18 -2.52
CA MET A 72 22.13 -6.03 -1.76
C MET A 72 22.49 -6.22 -0.28
N ASP A 73 23.76 -6.12 0.12
CA ASP A 73 24.20 -6.28 1.52
C ASP A 73 23.62 -5.21 2.46
N ASP A 74 23.18 -4.09 1.89
CA ASP A 74 22.50 -3.00 2.58
C ASP A 74 21.07 -3.37 3.00
N LEU A 75 20.40 -4.33 2.34
CA LEU A 75 18.98 -4.63 2.55
C LEU A 75 18.68 -5.27 3.91
N THR A 76 19.58 -6.08 4.45
CA THR A 76 19.34 -6.82 5.70
C THR A 76 20.07 -6.25 6.90
N ASN A 77 21.15 -5.50 6.67
CA ASN A 77 22.06 -5.06 7.73
C ASN A 77 21.85 -3.61 8.15
N ASN A 78 21.36 -2.72 7.27
CA ASN A 78 21.10 -1.34 7.63
C ASN A 78 19.58 -1.06 7.82
N PRO A 79 19.19 -0.10 8.68
CA PRO A 79 17.77 0.17 8.95
C PRO A 79 16.95 0.61 7.72
N ARG A 80 17.56 1.26 6.72
CA ARG A 80 16.87 1.64 5.47
C ARG A 80 16.43 0.39 4.70
N GLY A 81 17.33 -0.57 4.55
CA GLY A 81 17.11 -1.86 3.92
C GLY A 81 16.01 -2.66 4.63
N LYS A 82 16.07 -2.75 5.96
CA LYS A 82 15.03 -3.41 6.76
C LYS A 82 13.67 -2.74 6.55
N SER A 83 13.63 -1.41 6.43
CA SER A 83 12.40 -0.67 6.12
C SER A 83 11.81 -1.08 4.75
N VAL A 84 12.66 -1.28 3.75
CA VAL A 84 12.25 -1.76 2.41
C VAL A 84 11.63 -3.15 2.50
N LEU A 85 12.27 -4.09 3.21
CA LEU A 85 11.76 -5.45 3.38
C LEU A 85 10.39 -5.46 4.08
N VAL A 86 10.23 -4.67 5.13
CA VAL A 86 8.95 -4.51 5.84
C VAL A 86 7.86 -3.97 4.91
N MET A 87 8.18 -2.98 4.06
CA MET A 87 7.22 -2.47 3.07
C MET A 87 6.82 -3.53 2.05
N MET A 88 7.77 -4.32 1.55
CA MET A 88 7.48 -5.39 0.58
C MET A 88 6.58 -6.47 1.18
N ILE A 89 6.88 -6.94 2.39
CA ILE A 89 6.04 -7.93 3.09
C ILE A 89 4.63 -7.38 3.31
N GLY A 90 4.53 -6.15 3.80
CA GLY A 90 3.25 -5.46 3.97
C GLY A 90 2.45 -5.37 2.69
N TYR A 91 3.10 -4.96 1.60
CA TYR A 91 2.47 -4.83 0.29
C TYR A 91 1.97 -6.18 -0.26
N ILE A 92 2.72 -7.28 -0.06
CA ILE A 92 2.30 -8.64 -0.45
C ILE A 92 1.04 -9.06 0.32
N ILE A 93 1.00 -8.84 1.64
CA ILE A 93 -0.18 -9.16 2.46
C ILE A 93 -1.39 -8.35 1.99
N VAL A 94 -1.20 -7.05 1.74
CA VAL A 94 -2.25 -6.17 1.22
C VAL A 94 -2.76 -6.67 -0.12
N LEU A 95 -1.88 -6.97 -1.08
CA LEU A 95 -2.25 -7.50 -2.39
C LEU A 95 -3.05 -8.80 -2.28
N PHE A 96 -2.61 -9.70 -1.41
CA PHE A 96 -3.29 -10.98 -1.19
C PHE A 96 -4.73 -10.78 -0.70
N ILE A 97 -4.92 -10.01 0.37
CA ILE A 97 -6.25 -9.79 0.96
C ILE A 97 -7.12 -8.94 0.02
N TYR A 98 -6.53 -7.98 -0.69
CA TYR A 98 -7.25 -7.19 -1.69
C TYR A 98 -7.75 -8.08 -2.84
N SER A 99 -6.93 -9.04 -3.28
CA SER A 99 -7.32 -10.02 -4.30
C SER A 99 -8.47 -10.90 -3.81
N LEU A 100 -8.45 -11.34 -2.54
CA LEU A 100 -9.57 -12.04 -1.93
C LEU A 100 -10.85 -11.20 -1.96
N ALA A 101 -10.76 -9.91 -1.64
CA ALA A 101 -11.89 -9.00 -1.68
C ALA A 101 -12.44 -8.81 -3.11
N LEU A 102 -11.58 -8.82 -4.14
CA LEU A 102 -11.99 -8.75 -5.55
C LEU A 102 -12.76 -9.99 -6.02
N ILE A 103 -12.35 -11.19 -5.58
CA ILE A 103 -12.97 -12.45 -6.02
C ILE A 103 -14.14 -12.89 -5.14
N TYR A 104 -14.32 -12.30 -3.95
CA TYR A 104 -15.39 -12.64 -3.04
C TYR A 104 -16.77 -12.32 -3.65
N LYS A 105 -17.63 -13.34 -3.71
CA LYS A 105 -19.00 -13.25 -4.29
C LYS A 105 -20.12 -13.28 -3.26
N GLY A 106 -19.81 -13.47 -1.97
CA GLY A 106 -20.84 -13.70 -0.94
C GLY A 106 -21.63 -12.46 -0.54
N GLY A 107 -21.21 -11.26 -0.93
CA GLY A 107 -21.97 -10.01 -0.72
C GLY A 107 -22.11 -9.59 0.75
N GLU A 108 -21.56 -10.33 1.70
CA GLU A 108 -21.66 -10.01 3.13
C GLU A 108 -20.80 -8.78 3.47
N GLU A 109 -21.47 -7.68 3.81
CA GLU A 109 -20.85 -6.41 4.18
C GLU A 109 -19.85 -6.58 5.34
N ARG A 110 -20.19 -7.39 6.33
CA ARG A 110 -19.33 -7.67 7.49
C ARG A 110 -18.01 -8.35 7.09
N LEU A 111 -18.01 -9.21 6.07
CA LEU A 111 -16.79 -9.84 5.59
C LEU A 111 -15.90 -8.84 4.84
N TYR A 112 -16.50 -8.01 3.99
CA TYR A 112 -15.78 -6.89 3.35
C TYR A 112 -15.15 -5.96 4.37
N LYS A 113 -15.89 -5.59 5.42
CA LYS A 113 -15.40 -4.73 6.50
C LYS A 113 -14.17 -5.34 7.20
N LYS A 114 -14.21 -6.64 7.48
CA LYS A 114 -13.06 -7.37 8.05
C LYS A 114 -11.87 -7.37 7.09
N MET A 115 -12.08 -7.66 5.80
CA MET A 115 -11.01 -7.67 4.81
C MET A 115 -10.36 -6.29 4.67
N PHE A 116 -11.14 -5.22 4.49
CA PHE A 116 -10.62 -3.85 4.43
C PHE A 116 -9.95 -3.43 5.73
N GLY A 117 -10.48 -3.83 6.88
CA GLY A 117 -9.87 -3.60 8.18
C GLY A 117 -8.49 -4.25 8.30
N ILE A 118 -8.34 -5.52 7.91
CA ILE A 118 -7.04 -6.19 7.94
C ILE A 118 -6.05 -5.47 7.02
N ILE A 119 -6.48 -5.08 5.81
CA ILE A 119 -5.64 -4.32 4.88
C ILE A 119 -5.22 -2.99 5.51
N PHE A 120 -6.16 -2.23 6.07
CA PHE A 120 -5.91 -0.94 6.70
C PHE A 120 -4.90 -1.04 7.85
N PHE A 121 -5.12 -1.97 8.78
CA PHE A 121 -4.21 -2.15 9.93
C PHE A 121 -2.84 -2.70 9.50
N THR A 122 -2.79 -3.58 8.51
CA THR A 122 -1.51 -4.03 7.93
C THR A 122 -0.74 -2.85 7.37
N TYR A 123 -1.42 -1.98 6.61
CA TYR A 123 -0.85 -0.73 6.10
C TYR A 123 -0.31 0.12 7.25
N LEU A 124 -1.12 0.40 8.28
CA LEU A 124 -0.72 1.25 9.40
C LEU A 124 0.51 0.70 10.14
N ILE A 125 0.53 -0.60 10.46
CA ILE A 125 1.64 -1.26 11.15
C ILE A 125 2.94 -1.14 10.33
N VAL A 126 2.89 -1.35 9.02
CA VAL A 126 4.04 -1.22 8.13
C VAL A 126 4.61 0.19 8.17
N TYR A 127 3.76 1.22 8.10
CA TYR A 127 4.21 2.61 8.19
C TYR A 127 4.77 2.97 9.57
N LEU A 128 4.20 2.44 10.66
CA LEU A 128 4.72 2.64 12.01
C LEU A 128 6.10 2.00 12.18
N ILE A 129 6.27 0.75 11.75
CA ILE A 129 7.58 0.06 11.80
C ILE A 129 8.60 0.82 10.95
N ARG A 130 8.22 1.26 9.75
CA ARG A 130 9.10 2.06 8.89
C ARG A 130 9.49 3.37 9.56
N GLY A 131 8.53 4.09 10.15
CA GLY A 131 8.79 5.34 10.87
C GLY A 131 9.79 5.13 12.00
N TYR A 132 9.61 4.06 12.79
CA TYR A 132 10.54 3.68 13.85
C TYR A 132 11.95 3.35 13.32
N LEU A 133 12.06 2.52 12.29
CA LEU A 133 13.34 2.13 11.69
C LEU A 133 14.10 3.32 11.10
N ILE A 134 13.39 4.31 10.55
CA ILE A 134 14.01 5.50 9.95
C ILE A 134 14.35 6.55 11.01
N ALA A 135 13.53 6.72 12.05
CA ALA A 135 13.77 7.66 13.13
C ALA A 135 14.94 7.26 14.06
N HIS A 136 15.48 6.05 13.90
CA HIS A 136 16.63 5.54 14.67
C HIS A 136 17.87 5.30 13.77
N LEU A 137 17.90 5.95 12.59
CA LEU A 137 19.09 6.18 11.76
C LEU A 137 19.75 7.51 12.12
#